data_AF-K1P746-F1
#
_entry.id   AF-K1P746-F1
#
_cell.length_a   1.000
_cell.length_b   1.000
_cell.length_c   1.000
_cell.angle_alpha   90.00
_cell.angle_beta   90.00
_cell.angle_gamma   90.00
#
_symmetry.space_group_name_H-M   'P 1'
#
loop_
_entity.id
_entity.type
_entity.pdbx_description
1 polymer ?
#
loop_
_entity_poly.entity_id
_entity_poly.type
_entity_poly.pdbx_seq_one_letter_code
_entity_poly.pdbx_strand_id
1 'polypeptide(L)'
;MYSLGIGTGSTRDKRWMSVFSCLIALSNNRVSSPWIATDGDSPFRIVDDKGIGIDKVQAFKLGTLSYSMATLLEGSKIEEKNLQEIIASAIDRALINGALMRTKENPGSSTVVNHAPFTLFPSVVPQSLLEHAKGIQKSFNLLMHRVAHDHQFLEQALHNVIKVDDFTRQLWEIYISVREEGITQPVSLGLFRNDFMMDTKKMEKNNDCSLSQVGEHAKLKQIEFNTIASSFAGLVGALSDVHRYTVKKAKIKCTKNQLPRNDPALGLCQGLVKAWQHYGNKNAAILFVSSIPERNRLDHTWMEKKIFDLDQSIDVLYCNLPSLSSLMSLGRDKALFLNNTEIAVVYFREGYSPDHYSSQKEWSARLDIERSKAIKCPSIHYQLAGTKKIQQELAREGAVERFVSDEKEAAKIRSVFAGQYSLDLDPDGDRNAETAINNPGDYVLKPQREGGGNNHYDDEIKTLLTELKDDKMRAGYILMEKIYPWVQKNYLIKTGESIDLREVVSEIGIYGTIIGTADEVIENNEAGHLMRTKYLGVNEGGVNTGFSCLDTPFLIE
;
A
#
# COMPACT_ATOMS: atom_id res chain seq x y z
N MET A 1 57.45 28.99 17.64
CA MET A 1 57.76 30.25 18.34
C MET A 1 56.45 30.88 18.81
N TYR A 2 56.44 31.38 20.04
CA TYR A 2 55.34 31.96 20.84
C TYR A 2 54.31 30.93 21.39
N SER A 3 54.28 30.49 22.66
CA SER A 3 54.41 31.12 24.02
C SER A 3 53.19 32.00 24.38
N LEU A 4 52.21 31.46 25.11
CA LEU A 4 51.92 31.61 26.58
C LEU A 4 50.86 32.67 26.90
N GLY A 5 49.93 32.32 27.80
CA GLY A 5 49.01 33.28 28.45
C GLY A 5 47.89 32.62 29.26
N ILE A 6 48.13 32.42 30.56
CA ILE A 6 47.19 31.94 31.59
C ILE A 6 46.45 33.14 32.22
N GLY A 7 45.20 32.95 32.68
CA GLY A 7 44.51 33.84 33.63
C GLY A 7 42.98 33.66 33.65
N THR A 8 42.44 32.70 34.40
CA THR A 8 41.73 32.85 35.71
C THR A 8 40.49 33.76 35.73
N GLY A 9 39.33 33.15 35.94
CA GLY A 9 38.07 33.81 36.33
C GLY A 9 37.09 32.82 36.99
N SER A 10 36.81 33.05 38.27
CA SER A 10 35.81 32.47 39.19
C SER A 10 34.36 32.47 38.65
N THR A 11 33.32 31.76 39.10
CA THR A 11 32.94 30.89 40.25
C THR A 11 31.49 30.41 40.01
N ARG A 12 31.11 29.22 40.52
CA ARG A 12 29.73 28.68 40.78
C ARG A 12 28.84 28.47 39.53
N ASP A 13 28.05 27.42 39.34
CA ASP A 13 27.25 26.62 40.28
C ASP A 13 26.83 25.25 39.66
N LYS A 14 26.78 24.24 40.54
CA LYS A 14 25.96 23.01 40.61
C LYS A 14 25.35 22.29 39.37
N ARG A 15 25.71 20.98 39.35
CA ARG A 15 24.88 19.75 39.32
C ARG A 15 24.59 19.04 37.98
N TRP A 16 24.83 17.71 38.05
CA TRP A 16 24.41 16.57 37.21
C TRP A 16 25.22 16.24 35.96
N MET A 17 26.08 15.22 36.08
CA MET A 17 26.18 14.09 35.13
C MET A 17 27.28 13.12 35.60
N SER A 18 26.93 11.85 35.80
CA SER A 18 27.88 10.75 35.98
C SER A 18 27.17 9.47 35.59
N VAL A 19 27.40 9.00 34.37
CA VAL A 19 27.80 7.61 34.03
C VAL A 19 28.27 7.68 32.58
N PHE A 20 29.58 7.57 32.32
CA PHE A 20 30.14 6.81 31.20
C PHE A 20 31.67 6.79 31.27
N SER A 21 32.24 5.71 30.74
CA SER A 21 33.66 5.38 30.49
C SER A 21 34.20 4.34 31.47
N CYS A 22 34.82 3.22 31.05
CA CYS A 22 35.32 2.91 29.72
C CYS A 22 35.73 1.42 29.61
N LEU A 23 35.72 0.98 28.34
CA LEU A 23 36.71 0.12 27.68
C LEU A 23 36.70 -1.41 27.84
N ILE A 24 36.11 -2.00 26.79
CA ILE A 24 36.57 -3.16 26.01
C ILE A 24 38.11 -3.18 25.85
N ALA A 25 38.72 -4.31 26.18
CA ALA A 25 39.56 -5.14 25.30
C ALA A 25 40.40 -6.10 26.14
N LEU A 26 40.25 -7.42 25.92
CA LEU A 26 41.36 -8.38 25.82
C LEU A 26 40.80 -9.73 25.37
N SER A 27 41.02 -10.02 24.09
CA SER A 27 40.98 -11.34 23.49
C SER A 27 42.31 -12.07 23.72
N ASN A 28 42.29 -13.33 24.17
CA ASN A 28 42.98 -14.49 23.57
C ASN A 28 43.26 -15.61 24.59
N ASN A 29 42.77 -16.81 24.23
CA ASN A 29 43.32 -18.15 24.46
C ASN A 29 43.92 -18.53 25.83
N ARG A 30 43.32 -19.55 26.49
CA ARG A 30 43.93 -20.90 26.60
C ARG A 30 43.01 -21.92 27.30
N VAL A 31 42.89 -23.05 26.61
CA VAL A 31 42.57 -24.43 27.01
C VAL A 31 42.74 -24.77 28.49
N SER A 32 41.73 -25.42 29.10
CA SER A 32 41.79 -26.80 29.61
C SER A 32 40.66 -27.10 30.61
N SER A 33 39.81 -28.08 30.30
CA SER A 33 39.02 -28.81 31.31
C SER A 33 39.96 -29.57 32.26
N PRO A 34 39.54 -29.84 33.51
CA PRO A 34 39.25 -31.23 33.83
C PRO A 34 38.06 -31.48 34.78
N TRP A 35 37.65 -32.73 34.74
CA TRP A 35 36.59 -33.53 35.37
C TRP A 35 36.40 -33.47 36.90
N ILE A 36 35.32 -34.17 37.34
CA ILE A 36 35.00 -34.75 38.68
C ILE A 36 34.05 -33.86 39.52
N ALA A 37 32.97 -34.30 40.16
CA ALA A 37 32.23 -35.56 40.25
C ALA A 37 30.80 -35.26 40.77
N THR A 38 29.91 -36.21 40.54
CA THR A 38 28.63 -36.43 41.20
C THR A 38 28.81 -36.68 42.70
N ASP A 39 27.95 -36.07 43.54
CA ASP A 39 27.20 -36.69 44.64
C ASP A 39 26.76 -35.65 45.69
N GLY A 40 25.57 -35.86 46.26
CA GLY A 40 25.35 -35.58 47.68
C GLY A 40 24.35 -34.47 48.02
N ASP A 41 23.22 -34.89 48.56
CA ASP A 41 22.21 -34.09 49.24
C ASP A 41 22.77 -33.16 50.33
N SER A 42 22.53 -31.85 50.20
CA SER A 42 22.08 -30.96 51.30
C SER A 42 21.88 -29.51 50.84
N PRO A 43 20.86 -28.79 51.32
CA PRO A 43 20.55 -27.44 50.89
C PRO A 43 21.40 -26.40 51.62
N PHE A 44 22.11 -25.56 50.87
CA PHE A 44 22.67 -24.31 51.40
C PHE A 44 21.55 -23.32 51.71
N ARG A 45 21.38 -22.96 52.98
CA ARG A 45 20.59 -21.80 53.42
C ARG A 45 21.42 -20.52 53.23
N ILE A 46 20.94 -19.60 52.42
CA ILE A 46 21.37 -18.19 52.47
C ILE A 46 20.38 -17.48 53.40
N VAL A 47 20.90 -16.90 54.48
CA VAL A 47 20.15 -16.15 55.49
C VAL A 47 20.53 -14.69 55.32
N ASP A 48 19.55 -13.79 55.19
CA ASP A 48 19.77 -12.35 55.30
C ASP A 48 19.66 -11.90 56.76
N ASP A 49 20.24 -10.74 57.09
CA ASP A 49 20.40 -10.19 58.45
C ASP A 49 19.08 -9.73 59.12
N LYS A 50 17.91 -10.27 58.74
CA LYS A 50 16.63 -9.94 59.38
C LYS A 50 15.75 -11.11 59.80
N GLY A 51 16.23 -12.36 59.73
CA GLY A 51 15.67 -13.45 60.52
C GLY A 51 14.16 -13.71 60.31
N ILE A 52 13.67 -13.68 59.07
CA ILE A 52 12.30 -14.11 58.73
C ILE A 52 12.39 -15.36 57.85
N GLY A 53 11.91 -16.49 58.38
CA GLY A 53 11.75 -17.73 57.62
C GLY A 53 10.58 -17.63 56.65
N ILE A 54 10.82 -17.98 55.38
CA ILE A 54 9.77 -18.16 54.37
C ILE A 54 9.67 -19.65 54.06
N ASP A 55 8.82 -20.35 54.82
CA ASP A 55 8.26 -21.64 54.41
C ASP A 55 7.11 -21.37 53.44
N LYS A 56 7.39 -21.50 52.13
CA LYS A 56 6.45 -21.88 51.04
C LYS A 56 7.14 -21.67 49.69
N VAL A 57 7.93 -22.65 49.26
CA VAL A 57 8.17 -22.82 47.82
C VAL A 57 6.93 -23.52 47.28
N GLN A 58 5.96 -22.75 46.83
CA GLN A 58 4.93 -23.24 45.92
C GLN A 58 5.67 -23.70 44.67
N ALA A 59 5.61 -24.99 44.36
CA ALA A 59 6.06 -25.51 43.09
C ALA A 59 5.27 -24.78 41.99
N PHE A 60 5.87 -23.76 41.38
CA PHE A 60 5.45 -23.30 40.06
C PHE A 60 5.62 -24.51 39.15
N LYS A 61 4.49 -25.16 38.81
CA LYS A 61 4.41 -25.88 37.54
C LYS A 61 4.93 -24.87 36.53
N LEU A 62 6.09 -25.15 35.93
CA LEU A 62 6.46 -24.64 34.62
C LEU A 62 5.33 -25.06 33.70
N GLY A 63 4.27 -24.26 33.68
CA GLY A 63 3.32 -24.27 32.59
C GLY A 63 4.17 -24.10 31.36
N THR A 64 4.07 -25.05 30.43
CA THR A 64 4.59 -24.92 29.09
C THR A 64 4.26 -23.52 28.61
N LEU A 65 5.26 -22.63 28.57
CA LEU A 65 5.18 -21.34 27.90
C LEU A 65 4.85 -21.69 26.46
N SER A 66 3.57 -21.59 26.12
CA SER A 66 3.08 -21.61 24.75
C SER A 66 3.62 -20.33 24.13
N TYR A 67 4.83 -20.39 23.58
CA TYR A 67 5.32 -19.32 22.71
C TYR A 67 4.30 -19.20 21.57
N SER A 68 3.58 -18.07 21.54
CA SER A 68 2.73 -17.76 20.40
C SER A 68 3.62 -17.69 19.17
N MET A 69 3.13 -18.22 18.05
CA MET A 69 3.84 -18.20 16.77
C MET A 69 3.07 -17.36 15.75
N ALA A 70 3.68 -17.13 14.59
CA ALA A 70 2.95 -16.59 13.44
C ALA A 70 1.72 -17.48 13.16
N THR A 71 0.61 -16.89 12.71
CA THR A 71 -0.66 -17.60 12.51
C THR A 71 -0.51 -18.80 11.58
N LEU A 72 0.33 -18.69 10.54
CA LEU A 72 0.63 -19.80 9.63
C LEU A 72 1.28 -21.01 10.32
N LEU A 73 1.95 -20.78 11.46
CA LEU A 73 2.65 -21.79 12.25
C LEU A 73 1.80 -22.35 13.39
N GLU A 74 0.51 -22.05 13.47
CA GLU A 74 -0.34 -22.55 14.53
C GLU A 74 -0.29 -24.10 14.58
N GLY A 75 0.08 -24.64 15.75
CA GLY A 75 0.33 -26.08 15.93
C GLY A 75 1.76 -26.56 15.61
N SER A 76 2.67 -25.67 15.16
CA SER A 76 4.08 -25.97 14.87
C SER A 76 5.04 -25.21 15.80
N LYS A 77 6.15 -25.84 16.20
CA LYS A 77 7.22 -25.19 16.98
C LYS A 77 8.46 -24.97 16.13
N ILE A 78 8.96 -23.74 16.12
CA ILE A 78 10.25 -23.35 15.56
C ILE A 78 11.13 -22.90 16.73
N GLU A 79 12.30 -23.51 16.87
CA GLU A 79 13.28 -23.06 17.86
C GLU A 79 13.83 -21.68 17.47
N GLU A 80 14.14 -20.83 18.44
CA GLU A 80 14.60 -19.45 18.21
C GLU A 80 15.79 -19.38 17.25
N LYS A 81 16.77 -20.28 17.39
CA LYS A 81 17.93 -20.35 16.49
C LYS A 81 17.49 -20.58 15.03
N ASN A 82 16.52 -21.46 14.80
CA ASN A 82 16.01 -21.74 13.46
C ASN A 82 15.24 -20.52 12.91
N LEU A 83 14.52 -19.78 13.77
CA LEU A 83 13.82 -18.55 13.36
C LEU A 83 14.82 -17.47 12.89
N GLN A 84 15.90 -17.25 13.64
CA GLN A 84 16.94 -16.29 13.25
C GLN A 84 17.62 -16.68 11.92
N GLU A 85 17.88 -17.97 11.70
CA GLU A 85 18.40 -18.47 10.41
C GLU A 85 17.41 -18.27 9.25
N ILE A 86 16.10 -18.45 9.51
CA ILE A 86 15.03 -18.18 8.55
C ILE A 86 14.96 -16.70 8.20
N ILE A 87 15.03 -15.80 9.19
CA ILE A 87 15.03 -14.34 9.00
C ILE A 87 16.22 -13.91 8.15
N ALA A 88 17.44 -14.29 8.52
CA ALA A 88 18.65 -13.94 7.78
C ALA A 88 18.56 -14.41 6.31
N SER A 89 18.13 -15.66 6.11
CA SER A 89 17.96 -16.21 4.76
C SER A 89 16.83 -15.54 3.96
N ALA A 90 15.77 -15.07 4.62
CA ALA A 90 14.67 -14.37 3.96
C ALA A 90 15.13 -13.02 3.43
N ILE A 91 15.91 -12.29 4.23
CA ILE A 91 16.54 -11.02 3.83
C ILE A 91 17.44 -11.24 2.62
N ASP A 92 18.38 -12.21 2.68
CA ASP A 92 19.29 -12.50 1.56
C ASP A 92 18.53 -12.85 0.28
N ARG A 93 17.41 -13.58 0.39
CA ARG A 93 16.58 -13.92 -0.76
C ARG A 93 15.79 -12.74 -1.30
N ALA A 94 15.26 -11.88 -0.44
CA ALA A 94 14.62 -10.65 -0.88
C ALA A 94 15.60 -9.80 -1.70
N LEU A 95 16.86 -9.72 -1.26
CA LEU A 95 17.92 -9.02 -1.99
C LEU A 95 18.23 -9.67 -3.35
N ILE A 96 18.49 -10.99 -3.38
CA ILE A 96 18.85 -11.71 -4.62
C ILE A 96 17.69 -11.74 -5.63
N ASN A 97 16.45 -11.79 -5.16
CA ASN A 97 15.26 -11.79 -6.02
C ASN A 97 14.86 -10.37 -6.48
N GLY A 98 15.54 -9.32 -6.05
CA GLY A 98 15.27 -7.95 -6.48
C GLY A 98 14.06 -7.28 -5.81
N ALA A 99 13.65 -7.74 -4.62
CA ALA A 99 12.68 -7.05 -3.78
C ALA A 99 13.38 -5.90 -3.03
N LEU A 100 13.77 -4.87 -3.80
CA LEU A 100 14.69 -3.82 -3.37
C LEU A 100 14.03 -2.43 -3.42
N MET A 101 14.46 -1.54 -2.53
CA MET A 101 14.15 -0.11 -2.56
C MET A 101 15.40 0.71 -2.32
N ARG A 102 15.45 1.94 -2.86
CA ARG A 102 16.49 2.89 -2.47
C ARG A 102 16.32 3.26 -1.00
N THR A 103 17.40 3.71 -0.38
CA THR A 103 17.36 4.07 1.03
C THR A 103 16.58 5.37 1.25
N LYS A 104 16.11 5.61 2.48
CA LYS A 104 15.41 6.85 2.82
C LYS A 104 16.35 8.06 2.79
N GLU A 105 17.62 7.82 3.11
CA GLU A 105 18.68 8.83 3.18
C GLU A 105 19.13 9.26 1.78
N ASN A 106 19.01 8.38 0.78
CA ASN A 106 19.40 8.68 -0.59
C ASN A 106 18.38 8.13 -1.63
N PRO A 107 17.16 8.70 -1.68
CA PRO A 107 16.09 8.22 -2.57
C PRO A 107 16.39 8.45 -4.06
N GLY A 108 17.43 9.24 -4.39
CA GLY A 108 17.85 9.49 -5.77
C GLY A 108 18.88 8.49 -6.30
N SER A 109 19.53 7.71 -5.43
CA SER A 109 20.67 6.87 -5.80
C SER A 109 20.36 5.38 -5.67
N SER A 110 20.83 4.60 -6.65
CA SER A 110 20.83 3.14 -6.59
C SER A 110 22.18 2.54 -6.16
N THR A 111 23.13 3.37 -5.70
CA THR A 111 24.45 2.88 -5.23
C THR A 111 24.36 2.07 -3.94
N VAL A 112 23.39 2.42 -3.09
CA VAL A 112 23.06 1.69 -1.85
C VAL A 112 21.55 1.49 -1.86
N VAL A 113 21.12 0.26 -1.61
CA VAL A 113 19.71 -0.14 -1.60
C VAL A 113 19.48 -1.06 -0.39
N ASN A 114 18.24 -1.08 0.08
CA ASN A 114 17.77 -2.02 1.10
C ASN A 114 16.76 -2.98 0.48
N HIS A 115 16.48 -4.08 1.18
CA HIS A 115 15.28 -4.84 0.87
C HIS A 115 14.03 -3.95 1.07
N ALA A 116 12.99 -4.16 0.26
CA ALA A 116 11.68 -3.60 0.53
C ALA A 116 11.15 -4.15 1.87
N PRO A 117 10.33 -3.40 2.64
CA PRO A 117 9.63 -3.95 3.80
C PRO A 117 8.75 -5.15 3.42
N PHE A 118 8.86 -6.27 4.13
CA PHE A 118 8.09 -7.49 3.84
C PHE A 118 7.73 -8.28 5.10
N THR A 119 6.75 -9.18 5.02
CA THR A 119 6.44 -10.16 6.07
C THR A 119 7.39 -11.35 6.04
N LEU A 120 7.69 -11.98 7.17
CA LEU A 120 8.57 -13.18 7.14
C LEU A 120 7.84 -14.39 6.53
N PHE A 121 6.57 -14.55 6.90
CA PHE A 121 5.71 -15.61 6.42
C PHE A 121 4.54 -15.02 5.63
N PRO A 122 4.03 -15.74 4.62
CA PRO A 122 2.83 -15.33 3.92
C PRO A 122 1.62 -15.38 4.88
N SER A 123 0.85 -14.28 4.95
CA SER A 123 -0.35 -14.26 5.80
C SER A 123 -1.48 -15.10 5.21
N VAL A 124 -2.31 -15.68 6.07
CA VAL A 124 -3.35 -16.66 5.72
C VAL A 124 -4.54 -15.96 5.08
N VAL A 125 -5.07 -16.52 3.99
CA VAL A 125 -6.23 -16.01 3.26
C VAL A 125 -7.12 -17.18 2.81
N PRO A 126 -8.45 -17.15 3.06
CA PRO A 126 -9.36 -18.14 2.48
C PRO A 126 -9.32 -18.10 0.96
N GLN A 127 -9.17 -19.27 0.33
CA GLN A 127 -9.07 -19.39 -1.12
C GLN A 127 -10.29 -18.76 -1.81
N SER A 128 -11.49 -19.02 -1.27
CA SER A 128 -12.76 -18.50 -1.78
C SER A 128 -12.80 -16.96 -1.81
N LEU A 129 -12.19 -16.29 -0.83
CA LEU A 129 -12.16 -14.83 -0.77
C LEU A 129 -11.18 -14.22 -1.78
N LEU A 130 -10.00 -14.84 -1.97
CA LEU A 130 -9.07 -14.39 -3.01
C LEU A 130 -9.63 -14.63 -4.41
N GLU A 131 -10.28 -15.78 -4.64
CA GLU A 131 -10.97 -16.08 -5.90
C GLU A 131 -12.11 -15.11 -6.16
N HIS A 132 -12.89 -14.76 -5.12
CA HIS A 132 -13.93 -13.75 -5.23
C HIS A 132 -13.33 -12.38 -5.62
N ALA A 133 -12.28 -11.92 -4.93
CA ALA A 133 -11.60 -10.65 -5.21
C ALA A 133 -11.06 -10.58 -6.64
N LYS A 134 -10.42 -11.66 -7.11
CA LYS A 134 -9.94 -11.75 -8.50
C LYS A 134 -11.08 -11.80 -9.51
N GLY A 135 -12.12 -12.57 -9.21
CA GLY A 135 -13.27 -12.77 -10.08
C GLY A 135 -14.15 -11.53 -10.28
N ILE A 136 -14.03 -10.50 -9.43
CA ILE A 136 -14.75 -9.22 -9.59
C ILE A 136 -13.93 -8.14 -10.29
N GLN A 137 -12.62 -8.32 -10.46
CA GLN A 137 -11.75 -7.25 -10.96
C GLN A 137 -12.15 -6.76 -12.35
N LYS A 138 -12.49 -7.67 -13.28
CA LYS A 138 -12.91 -7.28 -14.64
C LYS A 138 -14.22 -6.49 -14.64
N SER A 139 -15.15 -6.84 -13.75
CA SER A 139 -16.41 -6.13 -13.58
C SER A 139 -16.17 -4.72 -13.04
N PHE A 140 -15.26 -4.56 -12.08
CA PHE A 140 -14.83 -3.25 -11.59
C PHE A 140 -14.08 -2.43 -12.64
N ASN A 141 -13.17 -3.03 -13.41
CA ASN A 141 -12.49 -2.33 -14.51
C ASN A 141 -13.52 -1.72 -15.46
N LEU A 142 -14.54 -2.50 -15.85
CA LEU A 142 -15.60 -2.06 -16.75
C LEU A 142 -16.48 -0.98 -16.12
N LEU A 143 -16.86 -1.14 -14.85
CA LEU A 143 -17.61 -0.13 -14.11
C LEU A 143 -16.85 1.20 -14.11
N MET A 144 -15.59 1.20 -13.68
CA MET A 144 -14.79 2.41 -13.55
C MET A 144 -14.47 3.03 -14.91
N HIS A 145 -14.29 2.22 -15.94
CA HIS A 145 -14.16 2.69 -17.32
C HIS A 145 -15.42 3.42 -17.80
N ARG A 146 -16.62 2.89 -17.54
CA ARG A 146 -17.89 3.53 -17.90
C ARG A 146 -18.12 4.81 -17.10
N VAL A 147 -17.86 4.78 -15.79
CA VAL A 147 -17.94 5.94 -14.90
C VAL A 147 -17.04 7.07 -15.38
N ALA A 148 -15.80 6.76 -15.76
CA ALA A 148 -14.86 7.76 -16.24
C ALA A 148 -15.29 8.41 -17.56
N HIS A 149 -16.14 7.77 -18.37
CA HIS A 149 -16.66 8.33 -19.62
C HIS A 149 -18.04 8.99 -19.47
N ASP A 150 -18.68 8.90 -18.29
CA ASP A 150 -19.97 9.55 -18.02
C ASP A 150 -19.78 10.94 -17.41
N HIS A 151 -19.75 11.95 -18.29
CA HIS A 151 -19.60 13.34 -17.90
C HIS A 151 -20.63 13.79 -16.86
N GLN A 152 -21.90 13.45 -17.07
CA GLN A 152 -22.99 13.91 -16.22
C GLN A 152 -22.83 13.35 -14.80
N PHE A 153 -22.44 12.07 -14.69
CA PHE A 153 -22.20 11.46 -13.39
C PHE A 153 -20.99 12.10 -12.68
N LEU A 154 -19.87 12.31 -13.38
CA LEU A 154 -18.70 12.97 -12.79
C LEU A 154 -19.01 14.41 -12.34
N GLU A 155 -19.72 15.18 -13.17
CA GLU A 155 -20.12 16.56 -12.87
C GLU A 155 -21.00 16.62 -11.62
N GLN A 156 -22.05 15.79 -11.56
CA GLN A 156 -22.97 15.75 -10.43
C GLN A 156 -22.27 15.31 -9.14
N ALA A 157 -21.46 14.26 -9.20
CA ALA A 157 -20.76 13.72 -8.04
C ALA A 157 -19.73 14.71 -7.46
N LEU A 158 -18.99 15.41 -8.32
CA LEU A 158 -17.89 16.29 -7.93
C LEU A 158 -18.29 17.76 -7.75
N HIS A 159 -19.52 18.14 -8.10
CA HIS A 159 -20.01 19.52 -8.09
C HIS A 159 -19.70 20.30 -6.80
N ASN A 160 -19.86 19.67 -5.63
CA ASN A 160 -19.57 20.33 -4.35
C ASN A 160 -18.09 20.24 -3.98
N VAL A 161 -17.43 19.12 -4.30
CA VAL A 161 -16.01 18.88 -4.02
C VAL A 161 -15.12 19.93 -4.68
N ILE A 162 -15.33 20.21 -5.98
CA ILE A 162 -14.48 21.15 -6.75
C ILE A 162 -14.59 22.60 -6.25
N LYS A 163 -15.55 22.92 -5.38
CA LYS A 163 -15.70 24.26 -4.78
C LYS A 163 -14.83 24.43 -3.53
N VAL A 164 -14.38 23.34 -2.95
CA VAL A 164 -13.72 23.32 -1.62
C VAL A 164 -12.38 22.60 -1.63
N ASP A 165 -12.11 21.80 -2.66
CA ASP A 165 -10.84 21.11 -2.85
C ASP A 165 -10.12 21.58 -4.11
N ASP A 166 -9.11 22.44 -3.94
CA ASP A 166 -8.37 23.04 -5.06
C ASP A 166 -7.69 22.01 -5.96
N PHE A 167 -7.19 20.91 -5.40
CA PHE A 167 -6.53 19.87 -6.19
C PHE A 167 -7.52 19.19 -7.15
N THR A 168 -8.66 18.75 -6.63
CA THR A 168 -9.72 18.15 -7.46
C THR A 168 -10.29 19.16 -8.45
N ARG A 169 -10.42 20.45 -8.06
CA ARG A 169 -10.84 21.53 -8.97
C ARG A 169 -9.89 21.67 -10.16
N GLN A 170 -8.57 21.72 -9.94
CA GLN A 170 -7.59 21.83 -11.02
C GLN A 170 -7.61 20.60 -11.96
N LEU A 171 -7.82 19.39 -11.42
CA LEU A 171 -8.01 18.19 -12.24
C LEU A 171 -9.29 18.29 -13.09
N TRP A 172 -10.38 18.79 -12.51
CA TRP A 172 -11.65 19.03 -13.20
C TRP A 172 -11.52 20.06 -14.31
N GLU A 173 -10.80 21.16 -14.07
CA GLU A 173 -10.55 22.20 -15.07
C GLU A 173 -9.78 21.67 -16.29
N ILE A 174 -8.81 20.78 -16.08
CA ILE A 174 -8.13 20.08 -17.19
C ILE A 174 -9.11 19.21 -17.97
N TYR A 175 -9.94 18.43 -17.27
CA TYR A 175 -10.95 17.58 -17.89
C TYR A 175 -11.93 18.38 -18.77
N ILE A 176 -12.46 19.49 -18.24
CA ILE A 176 -13.37 20.36 -18.99
C ILE A 176 -12.67 20.99 -20.19
N SER A 177 -11.45 21.52 -20.00
CA SER A 177 -10.68 22.15 -21.09
C SER A 177 -10.49 21.19 -22.26
N VAL A 178 -10.04 19.96 -22.00
CA VAL A 178 -9.78 18.96 -23.04
C VAL A 178 -11.07 18.50 -23.72
N ARG A 179 -12.18 18.42 -22.96
CA ARG A 179 -13.49 18.06 -23.52
C ARG A 179 -14.05 19.14 -24.43
N GLU A 180 -13.99 20.41 -24.02
CA GLU A 180 -14.48 21.56 -24.80
C GLU A 180 -13.64 21.80 -26.06
N GLU A 181 -12.33 21.57 -26.01
CA GLU A 181 -11.43 21.63 -27.16
C GLU A 181 -11.60 20.46 -28.16
N GLY A 182 -12.29 19.40 -27.74
CA GLY A 182 -12.42 18.15 -28.48
C GLY A 182 -11.32 17.14 -28.13
N ILE A 183 -11.74 15.92 -27.80
CA ILE A 183 -10.85 14.83 -27.39
C ILE A 183 -9.94 14.40 -28.54
N THR A 184 -8.64 14.66 -28.42
CA THR A 184 -7.63 14.28 -29.42
C THR A 184 -7.34 12.78 -29.45
N GLN A 185 -7.22 12.16 -28.27
CA GLN A 185 -6.92 10.74 -28.11
C GLN A 185 -8.09 10.08 -27.37
N PRO A 186 -9.01 9.39 -28.09
CA PRO A 186 -10.18 8.77 -27.47
C PRO A 186 -9.83 7.50 -26.68
N VAL A 187 -8.69 6.85 -26.97
CA VAL A 187 -8.27 5.62 -26.29
C VAL A 187 -7.60 5.95 -24.96
N SER A 188 -8.10 5.34 -23.89
CA SER A 188 -7.55 5.43 -22.54
C SER A 188 -7.04 4.07 -22.08
N LEU A 189 -5.91 4.06 -21.36
CA LEU A 189 -5.40 2.88 -20.66
C LEU A 189 -5.60 3.05 -19.15
N GLY A 190 -6.21 2.05 -18.50
CA GLY A 190 -6.29 1.94 -17.05
C GLY A 190 -5.42 0.82 -16.55
N LEU A 191 -4.53 1.14 -15.61
CA LEU A 191 -3.79 0.18 -14.78
C LEU A 191 -4.25 0.36 -13.33
N PHE A 192 -5.23 -0.42 -12.94
CA PHE A 192 -5.99 -0.23 -11.71
C PHE A 192 -5.55 -1.17 -10.61
N ARG A 193 -5.83 -0.80 -9.36
CA ARG A 193 -5.76 -1.72 -8.21
C ARG A 193 -6.98 -1.56 -7.31
N ASN A 194 -7.75 -2.62 -7.16
CA ASN A 194 -8.91 -2.67 -6.27
C ASN A 194 -8.51 -3.29 -4.94
N ASP A 195 -8.59 -2.52 -3.86
CA ASP A 195 -8.07 -2.92 -2.56
C ASP A 195 -9.20 -3.35 -1.61
N PHE A 196 -8.99 -4.44 -0.88
CA PHE A 196 -9.98 -5.08 -0.01
C PHE A 196 -9.40 -5.47 1.34
N MET A 197 -10.25 -5.51 2.37
CA MET A 197 -9.98 -6.19 3.63
C MET A 197 -11.01 -7.29 3.88
N MET A 198 -10.61 -8.29 4.68
CA MET A 198 -11.49 -9.35 5.16
C MET A 198 -12.17 -8.87 6.45
N ASP A 199 -13.40 -8.37 6.32
CA ASP A 199 -14.20 -7.87 7.43
C ASP A 199 -14.74 -9.02 8.28
N THR A 200 -14.46 -8.97 9.58
CA THR A 200 -14.89 -9.95 10.58
C THR A 200 -15.87 -9.35 11.59
N LYS A 201 -16.48 -8.19 11.32
CA LYS A 201 -17.45 -7.53 12.23
C LYS A 201 -18.60 -8.44 12.69
N LYS A 202 -18.99 -9.45 11.90
CA LYS A 202 -20.02 -10.45 12.25
C LYS A 202 -19.51 -11.63 13.09
N MET A 203 -18.19 -11.72 13.32
CA MET A 203 -17.61 -12.58 14.35
C MET A 203 -17.75 -11.83 15.68
N GLU A 204 -18.82 -12.09 16.43
CA GLU A 204 -19.07 -11.42 17.72
C GLU A 204 -17.87 -11.56 18.68
N LYS A 205 -17.73 -10.57 19.57
CA LYS A 205 -16.63 -10.30 20.53
C LYS A 205 -16.20 -11.45 21.47
N ASN A 206 -16.71 -12.67 21.34
CA ASN A 206 -16.59 -13.73 22.36
C ASN A 206 -16.14 -15.13 21.88
N ASN A 207 -15.74 -15.36 20.63
CA ASN A 207 -15.19 -16.68 20.24
C ASN A 207 -13.84 -16.56 19.52
N ASP A 208 -12.82 -17.26 20.04
CA ASP A 208 -11.62 -17.65 19.31
C ASP A 208 -12.07 -18.39 18.04
N CYS A 209 -12.13 -17.70 16.90
CA CYS A 209 -12.37 -18.35 15.63
C CYS A 209 -11.10 -19.09 15.22
N SER A 210 -11.19 -20.42 15.17
CA SER A 210 -10.15 -21.24 14.58
C SER A 210 -9.95 -20.90 13.10
N LEU A 211 -8.74 -21.10 12.58
CA LEU A 211 -8.39 -20.88 11.17
C LEU A 211 -9.40 -21.47 10.18
N SER A 212 -10.05 -22.58 10.53
CA SER A 212 -11.01 -23.29 9.69
C SER A 212 -12.40 -22.64 9.59
N GLN A 213 -12.77 -21.71 10.49
CA GLN A 213 -14.12 -21.11 10.52
C GLN A 213 -14.20 -19.74 9.85
N VAL A 214 -13.03 -19.19 9.59
CA VAL A 214 -12.87 -17.87 9.02
C VAL A 214 -13.58 -17.70 7.67
N GLY A 215 -13.52 -18.73 6.81
CA GLY A 215 -13.97 -18.62 5.42
C GLY A 215 -15.48 -18.44 5.34
N GLU A 216 -16.18 -18.90 6.39
CA GLU A 216 -17.63 -18.81 6.54
C GLU A 216 -18.10 -17.45 7.06
N HIS A 217 -17.24 -16.76 7.81
CA HIS A 217 -17.62 -15.55 8.56
C HIS A 217 -16.98 -14.27 8.05
N ALA A 218 -15.78 -14.34 7.46
CA ALA A 218 -15.10 -13.19 6.90
C ALA A 218 -15.77 -12.77 5.58
N LYS A 219 -15.99 -11.46 5.42
CA LYS A 219 -16.55 -10.89 4.19
C LYS A 219 -15.54 -9.98 3.53
N LEU A 220 -15.38 -10.12 2.21
CA LEU A 220 -14.56 -9.20 1.45
C LEU A 220 -15.24 -7.83 1.39
N LYS A 221 -14.54 -6.78 1.83
CA LYS A 221 -15.01 -5.40 1.77
C LYS A 221 -13.96 -4.50 1.11
N GLN A 222 -14.40 -3.72 0.13
CA GLN A 222 -13.57 -2.82 -0.65
C GLN A 222 -13.17 -1.61 0.21
N ILE A 223 -11.87 -1.32 0.23
CA ILE A 223 -11.25 -0.17 0.89
C ILE A 223 -11.27 1.03 -0.06
N GLU A 224 -10.73 0.85 -1.25
CA GLU A 224 -10.61 1.88 -2.29
C GLU A 224 -10.32 1.27 -3.66
N PHE A 225 -10.47 2.09 -4.70
CA PHE A 225 -10.12 1.75 -6.07
C PHE A 225 -9.07 2.72 -6.61
N ASN A 226 -7.84 2.26 -6.80
CA ASN A 226 -6.72 3.09 -7.25
C ASN A 226 -6.72 3.15 -8.78
N THR A 227 -6.88 4.35 -9.35
CA THR A 227 -6.87 4.56 -10.81
C THR A 227 -5.57 5.17 -11.34
N ILE A 228 -4.73 5.73 -10.46
CA ILE A 228 -3.46 6.39 -10.80
C ILE A 228 -2.31 5.81 -9.96
N ALA A 229 -1.15 5.64 -10.58
CA ALA A 229 0.11 5.27 -9.91
C ALA A 229 0.03 4.03 -8.99
N SER A 230 -0.78 3.02 -9.38
CA SER A 230 -0.92 1.73 -8.69
C SER A 230 0.42 1.00 -8.56
N SER A 231 1.11 1.21 -7.43
CA SER A 231 2.50 0.79 -7.20
C SER A 231 2.64 -0.63 -6.65
N PHE A 232 3.87 -1.17 -6.69
CA PHE A 232 4.32 -2.45 -6.10
C PHE A 232 4.07 -3.72 -6.92
N ALA A 233 3.62 -3.59 -8.17
CA ALA A 233 3.45 -4.72 -9.06
C ALA A 233 4.79 -5.42 -9.40
N GLY A 234 5.89 -4.68 -9.44
CA GLY A 234 7.22 -5.22 -9.68
C GLY A 234 7.75 -5.97 -8.46
N LEU A 235 7.70 -5.34 -7.29
CA LEU A 235 8.33 -5.89 -6.08
C LEU A 235 7.59 -7.11 -5.50
N VAL A 236 6.26 -7.18 -5.58
CA VAL A 236 5.51 -8.31 -4.99
C VAL A 236 5.75 -9.63 -5.74
N GLY A 237 6.07 -9.58 -7.04
CA GLY A 237 6.42 -10.78 -7.81
C GLY A 237 7.67 -11.46 -7.23
N ALA A 238 8.70 -10.66 -6.90
CA ALA A 238 9.94 -11.14 -6.29
C ALA A 238 9.73 -11.78 -4.90
N LEU A 239 8.72 -11.32 -4.14
CA LEU A 239 8.44 -11.79 -2.78
C LEU A 239 7.83 -13.20 -2.76
N SER A 240 7.12 -13.60 -3.82
CA SER A 240 6.47 -14.91 -3.89
C SER A 240 7.45 -16.08 -3.70
N ASP A 241 8.69 -15.93 -4.18
CA ASP A 241 9.74 -16.94 -4.03
C ASP A 241 10.43 -16.89 -2.65
N VAL A 242 10.44 -15.73 -2.00
CA VAL A 242 10.90 -15.58 -0.61
C VAL A 242 9.98 -16.37 0.32
N HIS A 243 8.66 -16.17 0.21
CA HIS A 243 7.69 -16.87 1.05
C HIS A 243 7.64 -18.38 0.80
N ARG A 244 7.75 -18.84 -0.45
CA ARG A 244 7.91 -20.28 -0.73
C ARG A 244 9.11 -20.88 -0.02
N TYR A 245 10.19 -20.12 0.09
CA TYR A 245 11.37 -20.57 0.81
C TYR A 245 11.21 -20.53 2.33
N THR A 246 10.65 -19.46 2.91
CA THR A 246 10.49 -19.35 4.38
C THR A 246 9.52 -20.42 4.90
N VAL A 247 8.43 -20.69 4.18
CA VAL A 247 7.49 -21.79 4.47
C VAL A 247 8.20 -23.15 4.45
N LYS A 248 9.02 -23.41 3.42
CA LYS A 248 9.81 -24.65 3.32
C LYS A 248 10.81 -24.80 4.48
N LYS A 249 11.51 -23.72 4.84
CA LYS A 249 12.49 -23.73 5.95
C LYS A 249 11.83 -23.90 7.31
N ALA A 250 10.63 -23.35 7.48
CA ALA A 250 9.78 -23.58 8.65
C ALA A 250 9.16 -25.00 8.69
N LYS A 251 9.46 -25.87 7.70
CA LYS A 251 8.95 -27.26 7.60
C LYS A 251 7.43 -27.36 7.54
N ILE A 252 6.76 -26.30 7.09
CA ILE A 252 5.32 -26.28 6.88
C ILE A 252 5.04 -27.08 5.61
N LYS A 253 4.15 -28.07 5.72
CA LYS A 253 3.67 -28.83 4.55
C LYS A 253 2.61 -27.99 3.85
N CYS A 254 2.83 -27.67 2.59
CA CYS A 254 1.84 -26.98 1.76
C CYS A 254 1.84 -27.52 0.33
N THR A 255 0.71 -27.40 -0.36
CA THR A 255 0.63 -27.66 -1.80
C THR A 255 1.12 -26.45 -2.60
N LYS A 256 1.37 -26.64 -3.90
CA LYS A 256 1.72 -25.52 -4.79
C LYS A 256 0.59 -24.50 -4.91
N ASN A 257 -0.67 -24.93 -4.75
CA ASN A 257 -1.83 -24.05 -4.89
C ASN A 257 -1.99 -23.12 -3.68
N GLN A 258 -1.54 -23.53 -2.50
CA GLN A 258 -1.58 -22.69 -1.29
C GLN A 258 -0.62 -21.50 -1.35
N LEU A 259 0.36 -21.51 -2.27
CA LEU A 259 1.29 -20.43 -2.51
C LEU A 259 1.28 -20.05 -3.99
N PRO A 260 0.22 -19.35 -4.45
CA PRO A 260 0.02 -19.07 -5.86
C PRO A 260 1.22 -18.32 -6.44
N ARG A 261 1.48 -18.55 -7.74
CA ARG A 261 2.38 -17.68 -8.49
C ARG A 261 1.67 -16.34 -8.74
N ASN A 262 2.46 -15.28 -8.79
CA ASN A 262 1.96 -13.93 -8.95
C ASN A 262 3.00 -13.10 -9.71
N ASP A 263 2.62 -12.54 -10.86
CA ASP A 263 3.48 -11.66 -11.66
C ASP A 263 2.66 -10.47 -12.18
N PRO A 264 2.24 -9.55 -11.30
CA PRO A 264 1.38 -8.46 -11.71
C PRO A 264 2.07 -7.45 -12.61
N ALA A 265 3.39 -7.28 -12.48
CA ALA A 265 4.16 -6.45 -13.41
C ALA A 265 4.00 -6.93 -14.86
N LEU A 266 4.04 -8.25 -15.12
CA LEU A 266 3.80 -8.78 -16.45
C LEU A 266 2.42 -8.38 -16.99
N GLY A 267 1.36 -8.59 -16.20
CA GLY A 267 -0.01 -8.26 -16.62
C GLY A 267 -0.22 -6.77 -16.89
N LEU A 268 0.32 -5.90 -16.03
CA LEU A 268 0.28 -4.44 -16.24
C LEU A 268 1.08 -4.01 -17.48
N CYS A 269 2.28 -4.57 -17.68
CA CYS A 269 3.12 -4.26 -18.83
C CYS A 269 2.55 -4.78 -20.15
N GLN A 270 1.81 -5.88 -20.16
CA GLN A 270 1.03 -6.29 -21.33
C GLN A 270 0.02 -5.21 -21.75
N GLY A 271 -0.63 -4.54 -20.78
CA GLY A 271 -1.50 -3.39 -21.06
C GLY A 271 -0.74 -2.20 -21.66
N LEU A 272 0.43 -1.85 -21.11
CA LEU A 272 1.28 -0.76 -21.64
C LEU A 272 1.77 -1.04 -23.07
N VAL A 273 2.27 -2.26 -23.33
CA VAL A 273 2.75 -2.68 -24.65
C VAL A 273 1.61 -2.67 -25.66
N LYS A 274 0.41 -3.15 -25.29
CA LYS A 274 -0.74 -3.12 -26.19
C LYS A 274 -1.25 -1.72 -26.48
N ALA A 275 -1.25 -0.82 -25.51
CA ALA A 275 -1.57 0.59 -25.75
C ALA A 275 -0.55 1.22 -26.73
N TRP A 276 0.74 0.95 -26.55
CA TRP A 276 1.79 1.38 -27.48
C TRP A 276 1.59 0.82 -28.90
N GLN A 277 1.27 -0.48 -29.01
CA GLN A 277 0.96 -1.11 -30.29
C GLN A 277 -0.28 -0.49 -30.95
N HIS A 278 -1.29 -0.13 -30.16
CA HIS A 278 -2.49 0.54 -30.64
C HIS A 278 -2.22 1.96 -31.14
N TYR A 279 -1.30 2.68 -30.49
CA TYR A 279 -0.84 3.99 -30.97
C TYR A 279 -0.22 3.91 -32.38
N GLY A 280 0.49 2.81 -32.68
CA GLY A 280 0.85 2.42 -34.04
C GLY A 280 2.13 3.03 -34.61
N ASN A 281 2.82 3.91 -33.87
CA ASN A 281 4.12 4.44 -34.27
C ASN A 281 5.27 3.68 -33.59
N LYS A 282 6.01 2.89 -34.38
CA LYS A 282 7.13 2.06 -33.88
C LYS A 282 8.35 2.84 -33.38
N ASN A 283 8.46 4.12 -33.71
CA ASN A 283 9.57 4.98 -33.28
C ASN A 283 9.21 5.80 -32.02
N ALA A 284 7.98 5.67 -31.53
CA ALA A 284 7.55 6.39 -30.34
C ALA A 284 7.91 5.62 -29.06
N ALA A 285 8.10 6.33 -27.96
CA ALA A 285 8.46 5.75 -26.66
C ALA A 285 7.27 5.68 -25.70
N ILE A 286 7.43 4.93 -24.61
CA ILE A 286 6.58 5.00 -23.41
C ILE A 286 7.26 5.92 -22.40
N LEU A 287 6.55 6.97 -21.97
CA LEU A 287 7.03 7.91 -20.96
C LEU A 287 6.49 7.55 -19.58
N PHE A 288 7.38 7.24 -18.63
CA PHE A 288 7.07 7.16 -17.22
C PHE A 288 7.21 8.56 -16.61
N VAL A 289 6.09 9.16 -16.22
CA VAL A 289 6.06 10.41 -15.45
C VAL A 289 6.26 10.04 -13.98
N SER A 290 7.45 10.28 -13.44
CA SER A 290 7.92 9.73 -12.17
C SER A 290 8.75 10.76 -11.42
N SER A 291 8.59 10.80 -10.11
CA SER A 291 9.35 11.72 -9.26
C SER A 291 10.85 11.48 -9.33
N ILE A 292 11.62 12.55 -9.10
CA ILE A 292 13.09 12.51 -9.02
C ILE A 292 13.46 13.48 -7.88
N PRO A 293 14.01 13.00 -6.75
CA PRO A 293 14.34 11.60 -6.44
C PRO A 293 13.10 10.69 -6.23
N GLU A 294 13.27 9.37 -6.33
CA GLU A 294 12.20 8.37 -6.15
C GLU A 294 12.73 7.12 -5.46
N ARG A 295 12.25 6.86 -4.24
CA ARG A 295 12.70 5.75 -3.39
C ARG A 295 12.28 4.39 -3.96
N ASN A 296 11.09 4.32 -4.54
CA ASN A 296 10.51 3.11 -5.12
C ASN A 296 10.88 2.91 -6.61
N ARG A 297 11.96 3.55 -7.08
CA ARG A 297 12.37 3.55 -8.50
C ARG A 297 12.54 2.15 -9.08
N LEU A 298 12.95 1.18 -8.25
CA LEU A 298 13.19 -0.20 -8.66
C LEU A 298 11.89 -0.95 -9.01
N ASP A 299 10.74 -0.57 -8.43
CA ASP A 299 9.44 -1.06 -8.88
C ASP A 299 9.13 -0.62 -10.32
N HIS A 300 9.54 0.60 -10.69
CA HIS A 300 9.37 1.09 -12.07
C HIS A 300 10.33 0.36 -13.01
N THR A 301 11.58 0.13 -12.57
CA THR A 301 12.57 -0.64 -13.34
C THR A 301 12.12 -2.08 -13.58
N TRP A 302 11.39 -2.70 -12.64
CA TRP A 302 10.76 -4.00 -12.89
C TRP A 302 9.74 -3.95 -14.03
N MET A 303 8.93 -2.90 -14.10
CA MET A 303 7.98 -2.71 -15.20
C MET A 303 8.69 -2.49 -16.54
N GLU A 304 9.72 -1.64 -16.56
CA GLU A 304 10.58 -1.43 -17.73
C GLU A 304 11.23 -2.74 -18.21
N LYS A 305 11.76 -3.55 -17.29
CA LYS A 305 12.30 -4.87 -17.62
C LYS A 305 11.23 -5.76 -18.27
N LYS A 306 10.01 -5.77 -17.75
CA LYS A 306 8.91 -6.56 -18.33
C LYS A 306 8.49 -6.05 -19.70
N ILE A 307 8.51 -4.74 -19.94
CA ILE A 307 8.28 -4.15 -21.28
C ILE A 307 9.37 -4.65 -22.24
N PHE A 308 10.64 -4.55 -21.85
CA PHE A 308 11.77 -5.04 -22.65
C PHE A 308 11.69 -6.54 -22.96
N ASP A 309 11.31 -7.36 -21.97
CA ASP A 309 11.13 -8.81 -22.15
C ASP A 309 9.97 -9.12 -23.12
N LEU A 310 8.94 -8.26 -23.20
CA LEU A 310 7.80 -8.40 -24.10
C LEU A 310 8.09 -7.90 -25.52
N ASP A 311 8.75 -6.75 -25.64
CA ASP A 311 9.10 -6.12 -26.91
C ASP A 311 10.32 -5.20 -26.76
N GLN A 312 11.45 -5.62 -27.31
CA GLN A 312 12.73 -4.91 -27.21
C GLN A 312 12.80 -3.65 -28.09
N SER A 313 11.81 -3.42 -28.96
CA SER A 313 11.76 -2.22 -29.79
C SER A 313 11.18 -0.99 -29.08
N ILE A 314 10.61 -1.18 -27.87
CA ILE A 314 9.96 -0.12 -27.12
C ILE A 314 10.97 0.56 -26.20
N ASP A 315 11.25 1.84 -26.47
CA ASP A 315 12.00 2.69 -25.56
C ASP A 315 11.12 3.15 -24.38
N VAL A 316 11.68 3.09 -23.17
CA VAL A 316 11.05 3.62 -21.95
C VAL A 316 11.84 4.82 -21.45
N LEU A 317 11.18 5.97 -21.38
CA LEU A 317 11.76 7.23 -20.92
C LEU A 317 11.22 7.61 -19.55
N TYR A 318 11.99 8.36 -18.78
CA TYR A 318 11.59 8.87 -17.46
C TYR A 318 11.74 10.38 -17.40
N CYS A 319 10.72 11.05 -16.88
CA CYS A 319 10.76 12.48 -16.63
C CYS A 319 9.86 12.81 -15.44
N ASN A 320 10.21 13.82 -14.64
CA ASN A 320 9.31 14.34 -13.61
C ASN A 320 8.46 15.50 -14.17
N LEU A 321 7.29 15.73 -13.57
CA LEU A 321 6.34 16.77 -13.94
C LEU A 321 6.97 18.16 -14.03
N PRO A 322 7.84 18.61 -13.11
CA PRO A 322 8.50 19.90 -13.22
C PRO A 322 9.36 20.03 -14.49
N SER A 323 10.12 18.99 -14.84
CA SER A 323 11.01 19.01 -16.02
C SER A 323 10.26 18.86 -17.33
N LEU A 324 9.06 18.27 -17.33
CA LEU A 324 8.25 18.16 -18.55
C LEU A 324 7.96 19.53 -19.16
N SER A 325 7.73 20.56 -18.35
CA SER A 325 7.45 21.91 -18.84
C SER A 325 8.52 22.52 -19.75
N SER A 326 9.78 22.07 -19.66
CA SER A 326 10.89 22.55 -20.48
C SER A 326 11.34 21.57 -21.56
N LEU A 327 11.07 20.27 -21.39
CA LEU A 327 11.53 19.21 -22.29
C LEU A 327 10.45 18.76 -23.28
N MET A 328 9.19 19.05 -22.99
CA MET A 328 8.05 18.59 -23.77
C MET A 328 7.65 19.60 -24.84
N SER A 329 7.15 19.11 -25.96
CA SER A 329 6.49 19.94 -26.96
C SER A 329 5.33 19.19 -27.63
N LEU A 330 4.37 19.94 -28.17
CA LEU A 330 3.28 19.42 -28.98
C LEU A 330 3.52 19.75 -30.46
N GLY A 331 3.51 18.74 -31.31
CA GLY A 331 3.52 18.89 -32.75
C GLY A 331 2.25 19.57 -33.27
N ARG A 332 2.25 20.01 -34.53
CA ARG A 332 1.08 20.62 -35.18
C ARG A 332 -0.14 19.70 -35.21
N ASP A 333 0.10 18.40 -35.23
CA ASP A 333 -0.90 17.35 -35.20
C ASP A 333 -1.20 16.86 -33.77
N LYS A 334 -0.76 17.59 -32.74
CA LYS A 334 -0.87 17.25 -31.31
C LYS A 334 -0.10 15.97 -30.91
N ALA A 335 0.85 15.48 -31.71
CA ALA A 335 1.79 14.47 -31.26
C ALA A 335 2.65 15.02 -30.10
N LEU A 336 2.85 14.22 -29.06
CA LEU A 336 3.64 14.60 -27.89
C LEU A 336 5.10 14.23 -28.11
N PHE A 337 6.01 15.17 -27.88
CA PHE A 337 7.44 14.92 -27.94
C PHE A 337 8.09 15.20 -26.59
N LEU A 338 8.98 14.31 -26.15
CA LEU A 338 9.96 14.61 -25.12
C LEU A 338 11.32 14.79 -25.81
N ASN A 339 11.83 16.02 -25.82
CA ASN A 339 12.90 16.46 -26.70
C ASN A 339 12.53 16.19 -28.18
N ASN A 340 13.17 15.18 -28.80
CA ASN A 340 12.94 14.81 -30.20
C ASN A 340 12.28 13.43 -30.36
N THR A 341 11.87 12.80 -29.26
CA THR A 341 11.26 11.47 -29.28
C THR A 341 9.75 11.60 -29.10
N GLU A 342 8.99 11.08 -30.06
CA GLU A 342 7.53 11.03 -29.96
C GLU A 342 7.10 10.07 -28.85
N ILE A 343 6.05 10.41 -28.12
CA ILE A 343 5.54 9.63 -26.99
C ILE A 343 4.19 9.02 -27.37
N ALA A 344 4.13 7.69 -27.36
CA ALA A 344 2.92 6.92 -27.64
C ALA A 344 2.03 6.76 -26.40
N VAL A 345 2.66 6.51 -25.25
CA VAL A 345 1.97 6.25 -23.98
C VAL A 345 2.60 7.09 -22.87
N VAL A 346 1.78 7.79 -22.09
CA VAL A 346 2.21 8.49 -20.87
C VAL A 346 1.69 7.71 -19.67
N TYR A 347 2.60 7.11 -18.90
CA TYR A 347 2.30 6.34 -17.71
C TYR A 347 2.67 7.13 -16.44
N PHE A 348 1.65 7.51 -15.67
CA PHE A 348 1.81 8.29 -14.46
C PHE A 348 2.17 7.41 -13.26
N ARG A 349 3.35 7.69 -12.69
CA ARG A 349 3.82 7.24 -11.37
C ARG A 349 3.89 8.38 -10.35
N GLU A 350 3.50 9.59 -10.75
CA GLU A 350 3.26 10.77 -9.90
C GLU A 350 2.03 11.54 -10.42
N GLY A 351 1.73 12.73 -9.88
CA GLY A 351 0.57 13.54 -10.29
C GLY A 351 -0.74 13.21 -9.56
N TYR A 352 -0.68 12.37 -8.53
CA TYR A 352 -1.83 11.99 -7.68
C TYR A 352 -1.92 12.75 -6.34
N SER A 353 -0.97 13.66 -6.08
CA SER A 353 -0.89 14.46 -4.85
C SER A 353 -0.70 15.93 -5.22
N PRO A 354 -1.27 16.88 -4.45
CA PRO A 354 -0.99 18.31 -4.62
C PRO A 354 0.50 18.64 -4.57
N ASP A 355 1.28 17.92 -3.77
CA ASP A 355 2.73 18.15 -3.61
C ASP A 355 3.54 17.92 -4.90
N HIS A 356 2.97 17.19 -5.87
CA HIS A 356 3.57 17.01 -7.19
C HIS A 356 3.38 18.23 -8.11
N TYR A 357 2.55 19.20 -7.70
CA TYR A 357 2.19 20.39 -8.47
C TYR A 357 2.63 21.66 -7.72
N SER A 358 3.94 21.82 -7.57
CA SER A 358 4.53 22.94 -6.85
C SER A 358 4.30 24.31 -7.50
N SER A 359 3.95 24.34 -8.79
CA SER A 359 3.69 25.55 -9.55
C SER A 359 2.67 25.35 -10.68
N GLN A 360 2.34 26.41 -11.41
CA GLN A 360 1.50 26.33 -12.59
C GLN A 360 2.15 25.54 -13.74
N LYS A 361 3.48 25.37 -13.74
CA LYS A 361 4.20 24.67 -14.80
C LYS A 361 3.79 23.21 -14.90
N GLU A 362 3.65 22.54 -13.77
CA GLU A 362 3.25 21.13 -13.68
C GLU A 362 1.79 20.96 -14.14
N TRP A 363 0.90 21.90 -13.80
CA TRP A 363 -0.48 21.93 -14.27
C TRP A 363 -0.57 22.13 -15.78
N SER A 364 0.21 23.07 -16.34
CA SER A 364 0.29 23.29 -17.79
C SER A 364 0.85 22.07 -18.52
N ALA A 365 1.91 21.45 -17.99
CA ALA A 365 2.46 20.21 -18.56
C ALA A 365 1.43 19.07 -18.53
N ARG A 366 0.68 18.92 -17.43
CA ARG A 366 -0.41 17.94 -17.35
C ARG A 366 -1.49 18.21 -18.39
N LEU A 367 -1.93 19.46 -18.54
CA LEU A 367 -2.92 19.84 -19.56
C LEU A 367 -2.44 19.53 -20.98
N ASP A 368 -1.20 19.86 -21.32
CA ASP A 368 -0.64 19.59 -22.65
C ASP A 368 -0.49 18.09 -22.93
N ILE A 369 -0.16 17.28 -21.90
CA ILE A 369 -0.21 15.81 -22.01
C ILE A 369 -1.63 15.36 -22.36
N GLU A 370 -2.65 15.82 -21.64
CA GLU A 370 -4.04 15.40 -21.87
C GLU A 370 -4.55 15.84 -23.26
N ARG A 371 -4.16 17.03 -23.73
CA ARG A 371 -4.45 17.52 -25.09
C ARG A 371 -3.81 16.69 -26.20
N SER A 372 -2.73 15.98 -25.91
CA SER A 372 -1.92 15.26 -26.90
C SER A 372 -2.59 13.99 -27.45
N LYS A 373 -2.01 13.48 -28.55
CA LYS A 373 -2.33 12.18 -29.13
C LYS A 373 -1.85 10.99 -28.28
N ALA A 374 -0.94 11.19 -27.34
CA ALA A 374 -0.44 10.08 -26.52
C ALA A 374 -1.60 9.43 -25.74
N ILE A 375 -1.57 8.11 -25.58
CA ILE A 375 -2.51 7.37 -24.73
C ILE A 375 -2.08 7.58 -23.28
N LYS A 376 -2.99 8.10 -22.44
CA LYS A 376 -2.70 8.35 -21.04
C LYS A 376 -3.03 7.14 -20.18
N CYS A 377 -2.21 6.92 -19.15
CA CYS A 377 -2.37 5.89 -18.15
C CYS A 377 -2.14 6.45 -16.73
N PRO A 378 -3.19 6.87 -16.03
CA PRO A 378 -4.56 7.10 -16.54
C PRO A 378 -4.70 8.44 -17.27
N SER A 379 -5.76 8.58 -18.05
CA SER A 379 -6.29 9.89 -18.47
C SER A 379 -6.87 10.67 -17.29
N ILE A 380 -7.07 11.98 -17.46
CA ILE A 380 -7.61 12.85 -16.40
C ILE A 380 -8.98 12.39 -15.88
N HIS A 381 -9.86 11.91 -16.76
CA HIS A 381 -11.19 11.43 -16.36
C HIS A 381 -11.14 10.09 -15.61
N TYR A 382 -10.17 9.23 -15.93
CA TYR A 382 -9.90 8.03 -15.11
C TYR A 382 -9.38 8.39 -13.72
N GLN A 383 -8.54 9.42 -13.61
CA GLN A 383 -8.07 9.90 -12.30
C GLN A 383 -9.24 10.47 -11.48
N LEU A 384 -10.11 11.29 -12.07
CA LEU A 384 -11.31 11.81 -11.41
C LEU A 384 -12.26 10.70 -10.95
N ALA A 385 -12.44 9.66 -11.78
CA ALA A 385 -13.25 8.49 -11.42
C ALA A 385 -12.69 7.72 -10.21
N GLY A 386 -11.38 7.81 -9.93
CA GLY A 386 -10.76 7.17 -8.77
C GLY A 386 -10.95 7.91 -7.44
N THR A 387 -11.57 9.09 -7.44
CA THR A 387 -11.76 9.86 -6.20
C THR A 387 -12.67 9.13 -5.21
N LYS A 388 -12.43 9.37 -3.92
CA LYS A 388 -13.23 8.79 -2.83
C LYS A 388 -14.69 9.22 -2.90
N LYS A 389 -14.96 10.43 -3.41
CA LYS A 389 -16.32 10.92 -3.68
C LYS A 389 -17.04 10.04 -4.72
N ILE A 390 -16.37 9.66 -5.81
CA ILE A 390 -16.98 8.77 -6.81
C ILE A 390 -17.25 7.37 -6.24
N GLN A 391 -16.33 6.83 -5.44
CA GLN A 391 -16.55 5.57 -4.73
C GLN A 391 -17.79 5.66 -3.81
N GLN A 392 -17.97 6.77 -3.10
CA GLN A 392 -19.15 6.99 -2.25
C GLN A 392 -20.45 7.13 -3.05
N GLU A 393 -20.43 7.84 -4.17
CA GLU A 393 -21.61 8.02 -5.02
C GLU A 393 -22.02 6.71 -5.71
N LEU A 394 -21.06 5.86 -6.08
CA LEU A 394 -21.33 4.50 -6.61
C LEU A 394 -21.99 3.56 -5.60
N ALA A 395 -21.89 3.83 -4.30
CA ALA A 395 -22.54 3.04 -3.26
C ALA A 395 -24.02 3.42 -3.06
N ARG A 396 -24.53 4.48 -3.69
CA ARG A 396 -25.96 4.81 -3.65
C ARG A 396 -26.79 3.76 -4.40
N GLU A 397 -28.04 3.61 -3.97
CA GLU A 397 -29.00 2.73 -4.64
C GLU A 397 -29.16 3.13 -6.13
N GLY A 398 -29.08 2.14 -7.02
CA GLY A 398 -29.20 2.34 -8.47
C GLY A 398 -27.96 2.90 -9.18
N ALA A 399 -26.93 3.34 -8.45
CA ALA A 399 -25.76 3.97 -9.06
C ALA A 399 -24.91 2.98 -9.87
N VAL A 400 -24.76 1.74 -9.40
CA VAL A 400 -24.07 0.67 -10.15
C VAL A 400 -24.87 0.26 -11.38
N GLU A 401 -26.20 0.17 -11.25
CA GLU A 401 -27.13 -0.23 -12.30
C GLU A 401 -27.15 0.74 -13.49
N ARG A 402 -26.84 2.03 -13.26
CA ARG A 402 -26.60 3.00 -14.33
C ARG A 402 -25.52 2.52 -15.30
N PHE A 403 -24.52 1.78 -14.80
CA PHE A 403 -23.34 1.37 -15.57
C PHE A 403 -23.28 -0.14 -15.83
N VAL A 404 -24.01 -0.96 -15.08
CA VAL A 404 -23.99 -2.42 -15.17
C VAL A 404 -25.43 -2.92 -15.25
N SER A 405 -25.87 -3.26 -16.46
CA SER A 405 -27.23 -3.73 -16.72
C SER A 405 -27.48 -5.18 -16.28
N ASP A 406 -26.44 -6.00 -16.16
CA ASP A 406 -26.54 -7.35 -15.60
C ASP A 406 -26.71 -7.26 -14.08
N GLU A 407 -27.90 -7.61 -13.60
CA GLU A 407 -28.27 -7.55 -12.18
C GLU A 407 -27.37 -8.41 -11.30
N LYS A 408 -26.89 -9.57 -11.78
CA LYS A 408 -26.00 -10.46 -11.02
C LYS A 408 -24.62 -9.84 -10.86
N GLU A 409 -24.08 -9.26 -11.93
CA GLU A 409 -22.79 -8.57 -11.87
C GLU A 409 -22.88 -7.30 -11.00
N ALA A 410 -23.97 -6.54 -11.13
CA ALA A 410 -24.21 -5.37 -10.28
C ALA A 410 -24.32 -5.77 -8.80
N ALA A 411 -25.06 -6.85 -8.48
CA ALA A 411 -25.16 -7.38 -7.12
C ALA A 411 -23.82 -7.87 -6.58
N LYS A 412 -22.99 -8.50 -7.42
CA LYS A 412 -21.64 -8.95 -7.06
C LYS A 412 -20.74 -7.78 -6.69
N ILE A 413 -20.75 -6.69 -7.47
CA ILE A 413 -20.05 -5.44 -7.16
C ILE A 413 -20.55 -4.85 -5.84
N ARG A 414 -21.87 -4.71 -5.64
CA ARG A 414 -22.43 -4.15 -4.41
C ARG A 414 -22.09 -4.97 -3.17
N SER A 415 -21.94 -6.30 -3.31
CA SER A 415 -21.69 -7.19 -2.17
C SER A 415 -20.42 -6.84 -1.38
N VAL A 416 -19.42 -6.26 -2.07
CA VAL A 416 -18.14 -5.88 -1.48
C VAL A 416 -18.09 -4.43 -0.99
N PHE A 417 -19.12 -3.60 -1.22
CA PHE A 417 -19.13 -2.25 -0.66
C PHE A 417 -19.27 -2.29 0.87
N ALA A 418 -18.43 -1.54 1.57
CA ALA A 418 -18.71 -1.11 2.94
C ALA A 418 -19.68 0.09 2.90
N GLY A 419 -20.27 0.47 4.04
CA GLY A 419 -21.08 1.69 4.10
C GLY A 419 -20.28 2.91 3.65
N GLN A 420 -20.82 3.68 2.71
CA GLN A 420 -20.23 4.94 2.21
C GLN A 420 -21.27 6.04 2.34
N TYR A 421 -20.87 7.20 2.85
CA TYR A 421 -21.79 8.26 3.22
C TYR A 421 -21.25 9.62 2.78
N SER A 422 -22.12 10.40 2.13
CA SER A 422 -21.85 11.81 1.81
C SER A 422 -21.89 12.65 3.09
N LEU A 423 -21.10 13.72 3.10
CA LEU A 423 -21.07 14.76 4.13
C LEU A 423 -21.42 16.13 3.55
N ASP A 424 -22.12 16.16 2.41
CA ASP A 424 -22.59 17.39 1.79
C ASP A 424 -23.53 18.14 2.76
N LEU A 425 -23.70 19.45 2.58
CA LEU A 425 -24.58 20.27 3.44
C LEU A 425 -26.06 20.07 3.06
N ASP A 426 -26.58 18.89 3.37
CA ASP A 426 -27.97 18.48 3.19
C ASP A 426 -28.43 17.61 4.38
N PRO A 427 -29.74 17.28 4.49
CA PRO A 427 -30.24 16.52 5.62
C PRO A 427 -29.58 15.14 5.81
N ASP A 428 -29.09 14.50 4.75
CA ASP A 428 -28.44 13.19 4.84
C ASP A 428 -27.01 13.37 5.36
N GLY A 429 -26.26 14.31 4.80
CA GLY A 429 -24.91 14.64 5.25
C GLY A 429 -24.87 15.14 6.69
N ASP A 430 -25.86 15.91 7.14
CA ASP A 430 -25.99 16.35 8.53
C ASP A 430 -26.18 15.16 9.49
N ARG A 431 -27.06 14.21 9.15
CA ARG A 431 -27.27 12.98 9.93
C ARG A 431 -26.02 12.10 9.96
N ASN A 432 -25.32 11.99 8.83
CA ASN A 432 -24.09 11.21 8.74
C ASN A 432 -22.97 11.84 9.61
N ALA A 433 -22.82 13.16 9.56
CA ALA A 433 -21.86 13.89 10.37
C ALA A 433 -22.15 13.74 11.87
N GLU A 434 -23.40 13.93 12.30
CA GLU A 434 -23.82 13.74 13.69
C GLU A 434 -23.58 12.30 14.17
N THR A 435 -23.90 11.31 13.34
CA THR A 435 -23.67 9.89 13.65
C THR A 435 -22.19 9.59 13.85
N ALA A 436 -21.33 10.13 12.99
CA ALA A 436 -19.88 9.97 13.08
C ALA A 436 -19.27 10.67 14.29
N ILE A 437 -19.74 11.88 14.64
CA ILE A 437 -19.33 12.62 15.84
C ILE A 437 -19.63 11.82 17.11
N ASN A 438 -20.78 11.14 17.14
CA ASN A 438 -21.22 10.35 18.29
C ASN A 438 -20.55 8.96 18.35
N ASN A 439 -20.13 8.40 17.21
CA ASN A 439 -19.53 7.06 17.11
C ASN A 439 -18.26 7.05 16.24
N PRO A 440 -17.24 7.86 16.57
CA PRO A 440 -16.10 8.07 15.66
C PRO A 440 -15.29 6.80 15.40
N GLY A 441 -15.26 5.86 16.35
CA GLY A 441 -14.53 4.59 16.22
C GLY A 441 -15.10 3.62 15.18
N ASP A 442 -16.31 3.86 14.68
CA ASP A 442 -16.98 3.01 13.69
C ASP A 442 -16.77 3.48 12.24
N TYR A 443 -16.05 4.59 12.05
CA TYR A 443 -15.88 5.22 10.74
C TYR A 443 -14.42 5.58 10.44
N VAL A 444 -14.19 5.86 9.16
CA VAL A 444 -12.98 6.50 8.64
C VAL A 444 -13.43 7.69 7.79
N LEU A 445 -12.88 8.86 8.07
CA LEU A 445 -13.16 10.08 7.32
C LEU A 445 -12.04 10.29 6.29
N LYS A 446 -12.40 10.37 5.00
CA LYS A 446 -11.42 10.38 3.90
C LYS A 446 -11.54 11.67 3.07
N PRO A 447 -10.46 12.44 2.89
CA PRO A 447 -10.42 13.52 1.90
C PRO A 447 -10.21 12.96 0.49
N GLN A 448 -10.27 13.83 -0.52
CA GLN A 448 -9.99 13.47 -1.93
C GLN A 448 -8.47 13.40 -2.20
N ARG A 449 -7.78 12.48 -1.55
CA ARG A 449 -6.32 12.27 -1.68
C ARG A 449 -5.98 10.81 -1.93
N GLU A 450 -4.81 10.60 -2.51
CA GLU A 450 -4.22 9.28 -2.80
C GLU A 450 -2.83 9.15 -2.14
N GLY A 451 -2.33 7.92 -2.03
CA GLY A 451 -0.96 7.64 -1.56
C GLY A 451 -0.79 7.40 -0.06
N GLY A 452 -1.90 7.36 0.70
CA GLY A 452 -1.91 7.11 2.15
C GLY A 452 -1.46 8.33 2.99
N GLY A 453 -1.79 8.31 4.29
CA GLY A 453 -1.43 9.35 5.26
C GLY A 453 -2.44 10.49 5.40
N ASN A 454 -3.61 10.41 4.75
CA ASN A 454 -4.55 11.53 4.64
C ASN A 454 -5.87 11.33 5.42
N ASN A 455 -6.13 10.12 5.91
CA ASN A 455 -7.42 9.79 6.52
C ASN A 455 -7.45 10.23 7.99
N HIS A 456 -8.64 10.55 8.49
CA HIS A 456 -8.87 10.84 9.90
C HIS A 456 -9.60 9.69 10.58
N TYR A 457 -9.23 9.41 11.83
CA TYR A 457 -9.74 8.28 12.61
C TYR A 457 -10.11 8.72 14.03
N ASP A 458 -11.05 8.01 14.63
CA ASP A 458 -11.38 8.12 16.04
C ASP A 458 -11.60 9.60 16.46
N ASP A 459 -10.94 10.10 17.51
CA ASP A 459 -11.17 11.47 18.01
C ASP A 459 -10.88 12.60 16.99
N GLU A 460 -10.05 12.33 15.97
CA GLU A 460 -9.81 13.29 14.88
C GLU A 460 -11.09 13.54 14.06
N ILE A 461 -11.90 12.49 13.83
CA ILE A 461 -13.18 12.61 13.12
C ILE A 461 -14.12 13.53 13.90
N LYS A 462 -14.22 13.31 15.21
CA LYS A 462 -15.09 14.10 16.09
C LYS A 462 -14.68 15.57 16.08
N THR A 463 -13.38 15.84 16.22
CA THR A 463 -12.84 17.20 16.23
C THR A 463 -13.13 17.89 14.91
N LEU A 464 -12.74 17.27 13.79
CA LEU A 464 -12.86 17.88 12.46
C LEU A 464 -14.32 18.08 12.05
N LEU A 465 -15.21 17.12 12.25
CA LEU A 465 -16.62 17.28 11.87
C LEU A 465 -17.37 18.27 12.77
N THR A 466 -16.92 18.47 14.01
CA THR A 466 -17.49 19.53 14.88
C THR A 466 -17.08 20.91 14.36
N GLU A 467 -15.83 21.08 13.95
CA GLU A 467 -15.32 22.32 13.34
C GLU A 467 -16.00 22.63 12.01
N LEU A 468 -16.18 21.60 11.16
CA LEU A 468 -16.77 21.73 9.83
C LEU A 468 -18.30 21.67 9.79
N LYS A 469 -18.98 21.69 10.94
CA LYS A 469 -20.42 21.36 11.04
C LYS A 469 -21.28 22.10 10.00
N ASP A 470 -21.14 23.42 9.91
CA ASP A 470 -21.87 24.28 8.98
C ASP A 470 -20.98 24.82 7.86
N ASP A 471 -19.75 24.29 7.73
CA ASP A 471 -18.77 24.72 6.74
C ASP A 471 -18.91 23.91 5.44
N LYS A 472 -18.86 24.60 4.29
CA LYS A 472 -18.87 23.96 2.97
C LYS A 472 -17.67 23.03 2.77
N MET A 473 -16.55 23.28 3.43
CA MET A 473 -15.34 22.44 3.37
C MET A 473 -15.62 20.98 3.77
N ARG A 474 -16.70 20.72 4.51
CA ARG A 474 -17.21 19.38 4.82
C ARG A 474 -17.43 18.51 3.58
N ALA A 475 -17.84 19.11 2.46
CA ALA A 475 -18.05 18.42 1.18
C ALA A 475 -16.75 17.87 0.54
N GLY A 476 -15.58 18.30 1.01
CA GLY A 476 -14.29 17.74 0.57
C GLY A 476 -14.04 16.31 1.08
N TYR A 477 -14.88 15.82 2.01
CA TYR A 477 -14.72 14.54 2.68
C TYR A 477 -15.87 13.58 2.37
N ILE A 478 -15.58 12.29 2.50
CA ILE A 478 -16.58 11.24 2.60
C ILE A 478 -16.37 10.46 3.89
N LEU A 479 -17.45 9.91 4.41
CA LEU A 479 -17.42 9.03 5.57
C LEU A 479 -17.58 7.59 5.09
N MET A 480 -16.70 6.71 5.54
CA MET A 480 -16.74 5.28 5.23
C MET A 480 -16.87 4.48 6.52
N GLU A 481 -17.70 3.43 6.51
CA GLU A 481 -17.74 2.45 7.59
C GLU A 481 -16.36 1.81 7.79
N LYS A 482 -15.88 1.78 9.03
CA LYS A 482 -14.62 1.12 9.39
C LYS A 482 -14.78 -0.39 9.25
N ILE A 483 -13.91 -0.98 8.45
CA ILE A 483 -13.79 -2.44 8.33
C ILE A 483 -13.02 -2.95 9.54
N TYR A 484 -13.47 -4.07 10.12
CA TYR A 484 -12.77 -4.75 11.21
C TYR A 484 -12.04 -5.94 10.59
N PRO A 485 -10.76 -5.77 10.21
CA PRO A 485 -10.04 -6.79 9.49
C PRO A 485 -9.78 -8.01 10.38
N TRP A 486 -9.66 -9.17 9.75
CA TRP A 486 -9.07 -10.33 10.38
C TRP A 486 -7.70 -9.98 11.00
N VAL A 487 -7.53 -10.24 12.30
CA VAL A 487 -6.24 -10.15 13.03
C VAL A 487 -5.43 -11.46 12.99
N GLN A 488 -4.20 -11.40 12.49
CA GLN A 488 -3.23 -12.51 12.45
C GLN A 488 -1.99 -12.15 13.25
N LYS A 489 -1.06 -13.08 13.45
CA LYS A 489 0.27 -12.82 14.01
C LYS A 489 1.34 -13.09 12.96
N ASN A 490 2.30 -12.18 12.82
CA ASN A 490 3.41 -12.33 11.88
C ASN A 490 4.63 -11.50 12.34
N TYR A 491 5.75 -11.64 11.62
CA TYR A 491 6.96 -10.84 11.80
C TYR A 491 7.09 -9.89 10.61
N LEU A 492 7.21 -8.58 10.88
CA LEU A 492 7.46 -7.59 9.83
C LEU A 492 8.97 -7.31 9.75
N ILE A 493 9.55 -7.49 8.58
CA ILE A 493 10.97 -7.25 8.32
C ILE A 493 11.12 -5.88 7.70
N LYS A 494 11.60 -4.93 8.51
CA LYS A 494 11.84 -3.53 8.15
C LYS A 494 13.29 -3.16 8.49
N THR A 495 13.94 -2.41 7.61
CA THR A 495 15.33 -1.99 7.84
C THR A 495 15.43 -1.10 9.07
N GLY A 496 16.29 -1.49 10.03
CA GLY A 496 16.55 -0.72 11.24
C GLY A 496 15.51 -0.87 12.35
N GLU A 497 14.53 -1.77 12.21
CA GLU A 497 13.52 -2.06 13.23
C GLU A 497 13.70 -3.45 13.84
N SER A 498 13.18 -3.66 15.05
CA SER A 498 13.13 -4.98 15.68
C SER A 498 12.14 -5.90 14.96
N ILE A 499 12.48 -7.18 14.88
CA ILE A 499 11.67 -8.21 14.22
C ILE A 499 10.94 -9.00 15.31
N ASP A 500 9.82 -8.45 15.76
CA ASP A 500 9.01 -9.03 16.83
C ASP A 500 7.75 -9.69 16.28
N LEU A 501 7.31 -10.77 16.92
CA LEU A 501 6.00 -11.35 16.63
C LEU A 501 4.92 -10.40 17.14
N ARG A 502 4.07 -9.92 16.24
CA ARG A 502 2.99 -8.98 16.57
C ARG A 502 1.72 -9.30 15.82
N GLU A 503 0.63 -8.77 16.35
CA GLU A 503 -0.66 -8.77 15.67
C GLU A 503 -0.61 -7.86 14.44
N VAL A 504 -1.13 -8.39 13.34
CA VAL A 504 -1.11 -7.77 12.01
C VAL A 504 -2.45 -7.94 11.32
N VAL A 505 -2.72 -7.06 10.36
CA VAL A 505 -3.89 -7.09 9.49
C VAL A 505 -3.44 -6.89 8.05
N SER A 506 -4.14 -7.55 7.12
CA SER A 506 -3.76 -7.56 5.70
C SER A 506 -4.84 -6.94 4.81
N GLU A 507 -4.37 -6.25 3.79
CA GLU A 507 -5.15 -5.66 2.71
C GLU A 507 -4.75 -6.31 1.39
N ILE A 508 -5.74 -6.78 0.62
CA ILE A 508 -5.55 -7.50 -0.65
C ILE A 508 -5.92 -6.55 -1.78
N GLY A 509 -4.94 -6.18 -2.60
CA GLY A 509 -5.12 -5.43 -3.82
C GLY A 509 -5.14 -6.34 -5.04
N ILE A 510 -6.14 -6.22 -5.90
CA ILE A 510 -6.20 -6.93 -7.18
C ILE A 510 -5.93 -5.95 -8.31
N TYR A 511 -4.95 -6.27 -9.16
CA TYR A 511 -4.61 -5.45 -10.31
C TYR A 511 -5.53 -5.75 -11.49
N GLY A 512 -5.86 -4.71 -12.23
CA GLY A 512 -6.61 -4.83 -13.48
C GLY A 512 -6.04 -3.96 -14.58
N THR A 513 -6.22 -4.40 -15.83
CA THR A 513 -5.92 -3.60 -17.01
C THR A 513 -7.18 -3.43 -17.87
N ILE A 514 -7.37 -2.22 -18.40
CA ILE A 514 -8.45 -1.95 -19.37
C ILE A 514 -7.99 -0.95 -20.42
N ILE A 515 -8.29 -1.22 -21.69
CA ILE A 515 -8.01 -0.33 -22.83
C ILE A 515 -9.32 -0.13 -23.58
N GLY A 516 -9.66 1.10 -23.91
CA GLY A 516 -10.86 1.38 -24.69
C GLY A 516 -11.12 2.86 -24.92
N THR A 517 -12.11 3.13 -25.76
CA THR A 517 -12.75 4.44 -25.93
C THR A 517 -14.00 4.52 -25.06
N ALA A 518 -14.77 5.60 -25.14
CA ALA A 518 -16.08 5.67 -24.47
C ALA A 518 -17.07 4.60 -24.96
N ASP A 519 -16.94 4.17 -26.21
CA ASP A 519 -17.91 3.30 -26.89
C ASP A 519 -17.46 1.83 -26.95
N GLU A 520 -16.15 1.59 -26.96
CA GLU A 520 -15.58 0.25 -27.20
C GLU A 520 -14.47 -0.08 -26.19
N VAL A 521 -14.62 -1.25 -25.55
CA VAL A 521 -13.56 -1.86 -24.73
C VAL A 521 -12.75 -2.80 -25.62
N ILE A 522 -11.47 -2.46 -25.81
CA ILE A 522 -10.49 -3.24 -26.57
C ILE A 522 -9.95 -4.38 -25.71
N GLU A 523 -9.71 -4.12 -24.42
CA GLU A 523 -9.13 -5.10 -23.49
C GLU A 523 -9.66 -4.92 -22.08
N ASN A 524 -9.87 -6.03 -21.35
CA ASN A 524 -10.22 -6.03 -19.93
C ASN A 524 -9.71 -7.29 -19.21
N ASN A 525 -8.68 -7.13 -18.38
CA ASN A 525 -8.00 -8.24 -17.71
C ASN A 525 -7.82 -8.04 -16.19
N GLU A 526 -7.79 -9.16 -15.47
CA GLU A 526 -7.19 -9.25 -14.13
C GLU A 526 -5.70 -9.52 -14.32
N ALA A 527 -4.87 -8.87 -13.50
CA ALA A 527 -3.44 -8.77 -13.71
C ALA A 527 -2.66 -9.12 -12.45
N GLY A 528 -3.13 -10.05 -11.62
CA GLY A 528 -2.47 -10.46 -10.39
C GLY A 528 -2.88 -9.63 -9.17
N HIS A 529 -2.12 -9.78 -8.09
CA HIS A 529 -2.48 -9.21 -6.79
C HIS A 529 -1.29 -8.65 -6.03
N LEU A 530 -1.58 -7.85 -5.01
CA LEU A 530 -0.66 -7.34 -4.00
C LEU A 530 -1.30 -7.64 -2.64
N MET A 531 -0.53 -8.08 -1.66
CA MET A 531 -0.98 -8.04 -0.27
C MET A 531 -0.08 -7.08 0.50
N ARG A 532 -0.70 -6.24 1.32
CA ARG A 532 -0.01 -5.32 2.23
C ARG A 532 -0.42 -5.66 3.64
N THR A 533 0.56 -5.74 4.53
CA THR A 533 0.33 -6.14 5.92
C THR A 533 0.95 -5.13 6.86
N LYS A 534 0.20 -4.74 7.89
CA LYS A 534 0.63 -3.76 8.91
C LYS A 534 0.31 -4.27 10.30
N TYR A 535 0.96 -3.70 11.31
CA TYR A 535 0.62 -3.97 12.69
C TYR A 535 -0.82 -3.52 13.00
N LEU A 536 -1.50 -4.28 13.86
CA LEU A 536 -2.79 -3.88 14.41
C LEU A 536 -2.67 -2.52 15.11
N GLY A 537 -3.68 -1.65 14.95
CA GLY A 537 -3.68 -0.29 15.51
C GLY A 537 -2.90 0.74 14.68
N VAL A 538 -2.18 0.34 13.63
CA VAL A 538 -1.61 1.31 12.67
C VAL A 538 -2.70 1.68 11.66
N ASN A 539 -3.13 2.94 11.71
CA ASN A 539 -4.22 3.42 10.85
C ASN A 539 -3.82 3.47 9.37
N GLU A 540 -2.57 3.79 9.05
CA GLU A 540 -2.11 3.99 7.66
C GLU A 540 -1.57 2.73 6.98
N GLY A 541 -1.76 2.64 5.65
CA GLY A 541 -1.50 1.44 4.82
C GLY A 541 -0.32 1.54 3.84
N GLY A 542 0.38 2.66 3.79
CA GLY A 542 1.44 2.88 2.80
C GLY A 542 2.74 2.11 3.10
N VAL A 543 3.26 1.38 2.11
CA VAL A 543 4.60 0.75 2.20
C VAL A 543 5.70 1.79 2.02
N ASN A 544 5.54 2.72 1.06
CA ASN A 544 6.55 3.76 0.79
C ASN A 544 6.72 4.71 1.99
N THR A 545 5.62 5.00 2.69
CA THR A 545 5.58 5.81 3.93
C THR A 545 6.05 5.05 5.17
N GLY A 546 6.25 3.72 5.08
CA GLY A 546 6.84 2.88 6.13
C GLY A 546 5.86 2.22 7.09
N PHE A 547 4.55 2.43 6.92
CA PHE A 547 3.54 1.84 7.80
C PHE A 547 3.35 0.35 7.54
N SER A 548 3.29 -0.06 6.26
CA SER A 548 3.01 -1.44 5.85
C SER A 548 4.22 -2.15 5.24
N CYS A 549 4.14 -3.48 5.20
CA CYS A 549 5.05 -4.39 4.52
C CYS A 549 4.36 -5.05 3.32
N LEU A 550 5.15 -5.43 2.32
CA LEU A 550 4.70 -6.33 1.26
C LEU A 550 4.45 -7.73 1.83
N ASP A 551 3.43 -8.40 1.32
CA ASP A 551 3.04 -9.74 1.75
C ASP A 551 2.52 -10.56 0.55
N THR A 552 2.35 -11.88 0.73
CA THR A 552 1.66 -12.75 -0.24
C THR A 552 0.70 -13.68 0.50
N PRO A 553 -0.41 -14.12 -0.13
CA PRO A 553 -1.37 -14.99 0.54
C PRO A 553 -0.84 -16.42 0.67
N PHE A 554 -1.09 -17.02 1.83
CA PHE A 554 -1.11 -18.47 2.02
C PHE A 554 -2.57 -18.94 2.03
N LEU A 555 -2.95 -19.75 1.03
CA LEU A 555 -4.35 -20.14 0.87
C LEU A 555 -4.74 -21.28 1.81
N ILE A 556 -5.87 -21.09 2.49
CA ILE A 556 -6.57 -22.12 3.26
C ILE A 556 -7.93 -22.39 2.62
N GLU A 557 -8.43 -23.61 2.81
CA GLU A 557 -9.75 -24.03 2.33
C GLU A 557 -10.89 -23.37 3.12
#